data_AF-W4J073-F1
#
_entry.id   AF-W4J073-F1
#
_cell.length_a   1.000
_cell.length_b   1.000
_cell.length_c   1.000
_cell.angle_alpha   90.00
_cell.angle_beta   90.00
_cell.angle_gamma   90.00
#
_symmetry.space_group_name_H-M   'P 1'
#
loop_
_entity.id
_entity.type
_entity.pdbx_description
1 polymer ?
#
loop_
_entity_poly.entity_id
_entity_poly.type
_entity_poly.pdbx_seq_one_letter_code
_entity_poly.pdbx_strand_id
1 'polypeptide(L)'
;MNEELNKMININIVIIILKEILIYQNHNSLNNSLKNVLDAIIIIGIIWLLSPVLISLTQTHSDNTVYLVSIMLLLIHLMFHKYGFIYEKNENIDIFDATSLSCVVIASVILGSRLASIEQVFSFLFVSSISISITLFYVNLIGQFFLLFIVPAFFVKKHNLKTKLEGPWDICGVPSSKK
;
A
#
# COMPACT_ATOMS: atom_id res chain seq x y z
N MET A 1 24.48 -22.27 -0.67
CA MET A 1 24.48 -20.94 -1.32
C MET A 1 23.79 -20.97 -2.68
N ASN A 2 24.22 -21.82 -3.63
CA ASN A 2 23.55 -21.92 -4.95
C ASN A 2 22.08 -22.38 -4.89
N GLU A 3 21.74 -23.29 -3.96
CA GLU A 3 20.35 -23.75 -3.85
C GLU A 3 19.39 -22.66 -3.33
N GLU A 4 19.81 -21.87 -2.34
CA GLU A 4 19.00 -20.75 -1.83
C GLU A 4 18.87 -19.64 -2.86
N LEU A 5 19.95 -19.34 -3.58
CA LEU A 5 19.92 -18.39 -4.69
C LEU A 5 18.93 -18.83 -5.77
N ASN A 6 18.96 -20.11 -6.17
CA ASN A 6 18.01 -20.64 -7.15
C ASN A 6 16.56 -20.59 -6.65
N LYS A 7 16.31 -20.82 -5.36
CA LYS A 7 14.98 -20.66 -4.76
C LYS A 7 14.50 -19.22 -4.85
N MET A 8 15.34 -18.24 -4.54
CA MET A 8 15.00 -16.81 -4.62
C MET A 8 14.69 -16.38 -6.05
N ILE A 9 15.51 -16.81 -7.03
CA ILE A 9 15.27 -16.54 -8.44
C ILE A 9 13.94 -17.15 -8.90
N ASN A 10 13.66 -18.41 -8.54
CA ASN A 10 12.40 -19.06 -8.88
C ASN A 10 11.19 -18.32 -8.29
N ILE A 11 11.27 -17.85 -7.03
CA ILE A 11 10.22 -17.06 -6.40
C ILE A 11 9.97 -15.75 -7.18
N ASN A 12 11.03 -15.03 -7.56
CA ASN A 12 10.89 -13.79 -8.32
C ASN A 12 10.23 -14.02 -9.69
N ILE A 13 10.60 -15.09 -10.40
CA ILE A 13 9.99 -15.47 -11.69
C ILE A 13 8.51 -15.76 -11.51
N VAL A 14 8.12 -16.51 -10.48
CA VAL A 14 6.71 -16.80 -10.17
C VAL A 14 5.93 -15.51 -9.89
N ILE A 15 6.51 -14.58 -9.13
CA ILE A 15 5.88 -13.28 -8.83
C ILE A 15 5.69 -12.44 -10.11
N ILE A 16 6.67 -12.42 -11.02
CA ILE A 16 6.56 -11.72 -12.31
C ILE A 16 5.38 -12.26 -13.12
N ILE A 17 5.29 -13.59 -13.25
CA ILE A 17 4.23 -14.25 -14.02
C ILE A 17 2.86 -13.96 -13.40
N LEU A 18 2.74 -14.06 -12.07
CA LEU A 18 1.50 -13.79 -11.36
C LEU A 18 1.02 -12.35 -11.57
N LYS A 19 1.93 -11.37 -11.52
CA LYS A 19 1.65 -9.95 -11.76
C LYS A 19 1.12 -9.73 -13.18
N GLU A 20 1.76 -10.31 -14.19
CA GLU A 20 1.36 -10.14 -15.59
C GLU A 20 -0.02 -10.76 -15.87
N ILE A 21 -0.32 -11.90 -15.26
CA ILE A 21 -1.65 -12.53 -15.31
C ILE A 21 -2.71 -11.61 -14.69
N LEU A 22 -2.44 -11.03 -13.52
CA LEU A 22 -3.35 -10.11 -12.83
C LEU A 22 -3.65 -8.85 -13.67
N ILE A 23 -2.64 -8.29 -14.33
CA ILE A 23 -2.78 -7.10 -15.16
C ILE A 23 -3.55 -7.39 -16.45
N TYR A 24 -3.29 -8.56 -17.06
CA TYR A 24 -4.00 -9.00 -18.26
C TYR A 24 -5.51 -9.12 -17.99
N GLN A 25 -5.88 -9.70 -16.84
CA GLN A 25 -7.28 -9.81 -16.42
C GLN A 25 -7.97 -8.45 -16.26
N ASN A 26 -7.24 -7.40 -15.85
CA ASN A 26 -7.83 -6.10 -15.59
C ASN A 26 -8.09 -5.27 -16.85
N HIS A 27 -7.20 -5.29 -17.84
CA HIS A 27 -7.27 -4.36 -18.98
C HIS A 27 -7.71 -4.97 -20.31
N ASN A 28 -7.73 -6.31 -20.44
CA ASN A 28 -8.21 -7.06 -21.62
C ASN A 28 -7.75 -6.49 -22.99
N SER A 29 -6.57 -5.85 -23.01
CA SER A 29 -6.02 -5.10 -24.15
C SER A 29 -4.54 -5.43 -24.30
N LEU A 30 -4.20 -6.02 -25.45
CA LEU A 30 -2.84 -6.46 -25.78
C LEU A 30 -1.84 -5.30 -25.75
N ASN A 31 -2.21 -4.15 -26.33
CA ASN A 31 -1.32 -2.99 -26.41
C ASN A 31 -0.97 -2.40 -25.04
N ASN A 32 -1.90 -2.45 -24.09
CA ASN A 32 -1.65 -1.98 -22.74
C ASN A 32 -0.77 -2.96 -21.96
N SER A 33 -0.98 -4.27 -22.12
CA SER A 33 -0.09 -5.28 -21.53
C SER A 33 1.34 -5.16 -22.07
N LEU A 34 1.53 -4.94 -23.38
CA LEU A 34 2.88 -4.74 -23.94
C LEU A 34 3.61 -3.52 -23.36
N LYS A 35 2.91 -2.40 -23.13
CA LYS A 35 3.48 -1.23 -22.45
C LYS A 35 3.89 -1.56 -21.02
N ASN A 36 3.03 -2.25 -20.29
CA ASN A 36 3.30 -2.64 -18.89
C ASN A 36 4.46 -3.63 -18.77
N VAL A 37 4.61 -4.54 -19.74
CA VAL A 37 5.77 -5.45 -19.84
C VAL A 37 7.04 -4.65 -20.10
N LEU A 38 6.99 -3.69 -21.01
CA LEU A 38 8.13 -2.83 -21.32
C LEU A 38 8.54 -1.99 -20.10
N ASP A 39 7.59 -1.40 -19.39
CA ASP A 39 7.84 -0.67 -18.14
C ASP A 39 8.45 -1.59 -17.06
N ALA A 40 7.97 -2.83 -16.95
CA ALA A 40 8.53 -3.82 -16.03
C ALA A 40 9.98 -4.20 -16.39
N ILE A 41 10.29 -4.38 -17.68
CA ILE A 41 11.65 -4.66 -18.15
C ILE A 41 12.58 -3.49 -17.83
N ILE A 42 12.13 -2.24 -18.03
CA ILE A 42 12.89 -1.04 -17.67
C ILE A 42 13.18 -1.01 -16.17
N ILE A 43 12.16 -1.24 -15.32
CA ILE A 43 12.33 -1.26 -13.86
C ILE A 43 13.32 -2.35 -13.43
N ILE A 44 13.21 -3.57 -13.97
CA ILE A 44 14.12 -4.67 -13.68
C ILE A 44 15.56 -4.30 -14.06
N GLY A 45 15.76 -3.70 -15.24
CA GLY A 45 17.07 -3.25 -15.70
C GLY A 45 17.69 -2.18 -14.79
N ILE A 46 16.88 -1.21 -14.34
CA ILE A 46 17.34 -0.18 -13.39
C ILE A 46 17.75 -0.79 -12.05
N ILE A 47 16.92 -1.68 -11.47
CA ILE A 47 17.22 -2.32 -10.18
C ILE A 47 18.50 -3.17 -10.28
N TRP A 48 18.69 -3.89 -11.37
CA TRP A 48 19.87 -4.73 -11.57
C TRP A 48 21.16 -3.90 -11.67
N LEU A 49 21.12 -2.79 -12.41
CA LEU A 49 22.24 -1.84 -12.49
C LEU A 49 22.54 -1.18 -11.14
N LEU A 50 21.50 -0.86 -10.37
CA LEU A 50 21.63 -0.12 -9.11
C LEU A 50 22.03 -1.03 -7.93
N SER A 51 21.74 -2.34 -7.99
CA SER A 51 22.02 -3.31 -6.92
C SER A 51 23.46 -3.26 -6.34
N PRO A 52 24.55 -3.28 -7.15
CA PRO A 52 25.91 -3.19 -6.61
C PRO A 52 26.21 -1.83 -5.95
N VAL A 53 25.58 -0.75 -6.42
CA VAL A 53 25.70 0.60 -5.84
C VAL A 53 24.97 0.68 -4.50
N LEU A 54 23.83 -0.02 -4.38
CA LEU A 54 23.05 -0.03 -3.14
C LEU A 54 23.84 -0.62 -1.98
N ILE A 55 24.53 -1.73 -2.19
CA ILE A 55 25.29 -2.40 -1.12
C ILE A 55 26.35 -1.48 -0.52
N SER A 56 26.96 -0.60 -1.31
CA SER A 56 28.00 0.33 -0.83
C SER A 56 27.43 1.61 -0.23
N LEU A 57 26.16 1.93 -0.45
CA LEU A 57 25.55 3.23 -0.11
C LEU A 57 25.50 3.52 1.40
N THR A 58 25.23 2.52 2.24
CA THR A 58 25.02 2.72 3.69
C THR A 58 26.11 2.09 4.56
N GLN A 59 27.24 1.68 3.97
CA GLN A 59 28.32 0.99 4.69
C GLN A 59 29.02 1.87 5.74
N THR A 60 29.05 3.18 5.53
CA THR A 60 29.71 4.15 6.41
C THR A 60 28.84 4.57 7.60
N HIS A 61 27.57 4.15 7.62
CA HIS A 61 26.61 4.51 8.66
C HIS A 61 26.27 3.30 9.54
N SER A 62 25.97 3.58 10.82
CA SER A 62 25.63 2.53 11.78
C SER A 62 24.25 1.92 11.51
N ASP A 63 24.11 0.64 11.82
CA ASP A 63 22.88 -0.14 11.59
C ASP A 63 21.67 0.50 12.28
N ASN A 64 21.86 0.94 13.54
CA ASN A 64 20.80 1.58 14.33
C ASN A 64 20.27 2.85 13.65
N THR A 65 21.16 3.67 13.08
CA THR A 65 20.75 4.88 12.36
C THR A 65 20.04 4.58 11.05
N VAL A 66 20.48 3.54 10.32
CA VAL A 66 19.87 3.11 9.06
C VAL A 66 18.43 2.65 9.30
N TYR A 67 18.21 1.76 10.29
CA TYR A 67 16.85 1.31 10.63
C TYR A 67 15.95 2.44 11.12
N LEU A 68 16.48 3.37 11.93
CA LEU A 68 15.73 4.53 12.41
C LEU A 68 15.23 5.40 11.24
N VAL A 69 16.11 5.72 10.29
CA VAL A 69 15.77 6.54 9.12
C VAL A 69 14.75 5.82 8.24
N SER A 70 14.90 4.52 8.00
CA SER A 70 13.92 3.73 7.25
C SER A 70 12.54 3.73 7.90
N ILE A 71 12.46 3.56 9.22
CA ILE A 71 11.18 3.61 9.95
C ILE A 71 10.55 5.00 9.88
N MET A 72 11.34 6.06 10.02
CA MET A 72 10.84 7.44 9.90
C MET A 72 10.31 7.73 8.50
N LEU A 73 10.99 7.28 7.44
CA LEU A 73 10.51 7.42 6.07
C LEU A 73 9.22 6.63 5.80
N LEU A 74 9.09 5.42 6.38
CA LEU A 74 7.85 4.63 6.30
C LEU A 74 6.69 5.29 7.05
N LEU A 75 6.96 5.93 8.20
CA LEU A 75 5.97 6.73 8.93
C LEU A 75 5.53 7.95 8.11
N ILE A 76 6.48 8.66 7.49
CA ILE A 76 6.18 9.79 6.59
C ILE A 76 5.31 9.31 5.42
N HIS A 77 5.66 8.20 4.78
CA HIS A 77 4.83 7.60 3.74
C HIS A 77 3.40 7.36 4.25
N LEU A 78 3.24 6.70 5.40
CA LEU A 78 1.94 6.42 6.00
C LEU A 78 1.12 7.69 6.32
N MET A 79 1.79 8.76 6.78
CA MET A 79 1.12 10.01 7.15
C MET A 79 0.69 10.87 5.95
N PHE A 80 1.52 10.93 4.91
CA PHE A 80 1.29 11.82 3.76
C PHE A 80 0.63 11.15 2.57
N HIS A 81 0.58 9.81 2.55
CA HIS A 81 -0.08 9.10 1.45
C HIS A 81 -1.59 9.35 1.48
N LYS A 82 -2.13 9.97 0.41
CA LYS A 82 -3.58 10.07 0.26
C LYS A 82 -4.11 8.72 -0.24
N TYR A 83 -4.65 7.91 0.67
CA TYR A 83 -5.26 6.61 0.35
C TYR A 83 -6.65 6.72 -0.31
N GLY A 84 -7.14 7.94 -0.54
CA GLY A 84 -8.45 8.20 -1.13
C GLY A 84 -8.36 8.25 -2.65
N PHE A 85 -8.64 7.14 -3.33
CA PHE A 85 -8.85 7.16 -4.78
C PHE A 85 -10.15 6.47 -5.09
N ILE A 86 -11.17 7.24 -5.55
CA ILE A 86 -12.27 6.78 -6.42
C ILE A 86 -13.20 7.92 -6.92
N TYR A 87 -13.11 9.17 -6.43
CA TYR A 87 -13.94 10.26 -6.99
C TYR A 87 -13.25 11.61 -7.27
N GLU A 88 -11.94 11.74 -7.07
CA GLU A 88 -11.26 13.00 -7.37
C GLU A 88 -10.36 12.83 -8.60
N LYS A 89 -10.93 13.14 -9.77
CA LYS A 89 -10.14 13.40 -10.98
C LYS A 89 -9.46 14.76 -10.80
N ASN A 90 -8.48 14.84 -9.90
CA ASN A 90 -7.58 15.99 -9.87
C ASN A 90 -6.57 15.78 -10.99
N GLU A 91 -6.58 16.71 -11.95
CA GLU A 91 -5.66 16.71 -13.09
C GLU A 91 -4.25 17.15 -12.66
N ASN A 92 -4.10 17.57 -11.40
CA ASN A 92 -2.84 18.00 -10.81
C ASN A 92 -2.26 16.88 -9.94
N ILE A 93 -1.00 16.54 -10.19
CA ILE A 93 -0.23 15.63 -9.33
C ILE A 93 -0.06 16.32 -7.97
N ASP A 94 -0.65 15.73 -6.94
CA ASP A 94 -0.46 16.22 -5.58
C ASP A 94 0.99 15.98 -5.14
N ILE A 95 1.65 17.05 -4.69
CA ILE A 95 3.03 17.02 -4.20
C ILE A 95 3.18 16.01 -3.04
N PHE A 96 2.12 15.83 -2.24
CA PHE A 96 2.08 14.87 -1.14
C PHE A 96 2.11 13.40 -1.60
N ASP A 97 1.52 13.07 -2.75
CA ASP A 97 1.52 11.70 -3.27
C ASP A 97 2.89 11.34 -3.87
N ALA A 98 3.49 12.27 -4.62
CA ALA A 98 4.84 12.10 -5.17
C ALA A 98 5.91 12.00 -4.07
N THR A 99 5.80 12.82 -3.02
CA THR A 99 6.73 12.78 -1.88
C THR A 99 6.55 11.49 -1.07
N SER A 100 5.31 11.04 -0.87
CA SER A 100 5.02 9.78 -0.19
C SER A 100 5.59 8.57 -0.93
N LEU A 101 5.41 8.49 -2.26
CA LEU A 101 5.99 7.42 -3.08
C LEU A 101 7.53 7.46 -3.03
N SER A 102 8.12 8.66 -3.08
CA SER A 102 9.57 8.83 -2.98
C SER A 102 10.10 8.37 -1.61
N CYS A 103 9.38 8.63 -0.52
CA CYS A 103 9.78 8.21 0.83
C CYS A 103 9.82 6.68 0.98
N VAL A 104 8.79 5.96 0.49
CA VAL A 104 8.76 4.50 0.58
C VAL A 104 9.81 3.83 -0.31
N VAL A 105 10.09 4.41 -1.48
CA VAL A 105 11.17 3.94 -2.37
C VAL A 105 12.54 4.16 -1.72
N ILE A 106 12.79 5.32 -1.11
CA ILE A 106 14.06 5.57 -0.41
C ILE A 106 14.17 4.63 0.81
N ALA A 107 13.09 4.40 1.55
CA ALA A 107 13.09 3.49 2.70
C ALA A 107 13.44 2.05 2.30
N SER A 108 12.87 1.54 1.19
CA SER A 108 13.17 0.20 0.68
C SER A 108 14.60 0.10 0.14
N VAL A 109 15.12 1.14 -0.52
CA VAL A 109 16.53 1.21 -0.95
C VAL A 109 17.49 1.14 0.23
N ILE A 110 17.23 1.93 1.29
CA ILE A 110 18.05 1.96 2.51
C ILE A 110 18.01 0.59 3.22
N LEU A 111 16.85 -0.05 3.34
CA LEU A 111 16.76 -1.39 3.94
C LEU A 111 17.46 -2.45 3.07
N GLY A 112 17.25 -2.39 1.76
CA GLY A 112 17.86 -3.32 0.81
C GLY A 112 19.38 -3.24 0.80
N SER A 113 19.96 -2.04 0.99
CA SER A 113 21.41 -1.84 1.02
C SER A 113 22.16 -2.64 2.09
N ARG A 114 21.47 -3.11 3.14
CA ARG A 114 22.06 -3.88 4.24
C ARG A 114 22.11 -5.39 3.99
N LEU A 115 21.53 -5.88 2.89
CA LEU A 115 21.63 -7.28 2.51
C LEU A 115 23.04 -7.62 2.02
N ALA A 116 23.48 -8.83 2.34
CA ALA A 116 24.86 -9.25 2.14
C ALA A 116 25.20 -9.59 0.68
N SER A 117 24.21 -9.84 -0.18
CA SER A 117 24.43 -10.21 -1.57
C SER A 117 23.59 -9.41 -2.57
N ILE A 118 24.17 -9.17 -3.75
CA ILE A 118 23.57 -8.43 -4.88
C ILE A 118 22.23 -9.06 -5.29
N GLU A 119 22.16 -10.38 -5.27
CA GLU A 119 20.97 -11.14 -5.65
C GLU A 119 19.83 -11.01 -4.64
N GLN A 120 20.16 -10.98 -3.34
CA GLN A 120 19.18 -10.73 -2.28
C GLN A 120 18.66 -9.29 -2.38
N VAL A 121 19.54 -8.31 -2.60
CA VAL A 121 19.19 -6.89 -2.76
C VAL A 121 18.24 -6.71 -3.94
N PHE A 122 18.57 -7.30 -5.09
CA PHE A 122 17.73 -7.31 -6.28
C PHE A 122 16.34 -7.88 -5.97
N SER A 123 16.28 -9.06 -5.36
CA SER A 123 15.03 -9.74 -5.01
C SER A 123 14.17 -8.90 -4.07
N PHE A 124 14.79 -8.32 -3.04
CA PHE A 124 14.10 -7.51 -2.04
C PHE A 124 13.47 -6.26 -2.66
N LEU A 125 14.21 -5.52 -3.49
CA LEU A 125 13.71 -4.31 -4.15
C LEU A 125 12.61 -4.61 -5.15
N PHE A 126 12.75 -5.71 -5.89
CA PHE A 126 11.74 -6.15 -6.83
C PHE A 126 10.42 -6.45 -6.11
N VAL A 127 10.45 -7.26 -5.05
CA VAL A 127 9.26 -7.57 -4.22
C VAL A 127 8.70 -6.32 -3.55
N SER A 128 9.55 -5.41 -3.06
CA SER A 128 9.12 -4.16 -2.45
C SER A 128 8.35 -3.27 -3.44
N SER A 129 8.83 -3.14 -4.68
CA SER A 129 8.16 -2.31 -5.70
C SER A 129 6.74 -2.83 -6.03
N ILE A 130 6.57 -4.14 -6.10
CA ILE A 130 5.27 -4.78 -6.32
C ILE A 130 4.37 -4.62 -5.09
N SER A 131 4.93 -4.80 -3.90
CA SER A 131 4.18 -4.72 -2.63
C SER A 131 3.61 -3.32 -2.38
N ILE A 132 4.32 -2.26 -2.79
CA ILE A 132 3.82 -0.88 -2.72
C ILE A 132 2.52 -0.78 -3.54
N SER A 133 2.51 -1.26 -4.78
CA SER A 133 1.31 -1.23 -5.64
C SER A 133 0.14 -2.03 -5.05
N ILE A 134 0.40 -3.21 -4.49
CA ILE A 134 -0.62 -4.07 -3.86
C ILE A 134 -1.18 -3.44 -2.59
N THR A 135 -0.34 -2.81 -1.77
CA THR A 135 -0.75 -2.17 -0.51
C THR A 135 -1.73 -1.03 -0.77
N LEU A 136 -1.52 -0.25 -1.83
CA LEU A 136 -2.44 0.81 -2.26
C LEU A 136 -3.83 0.27 -2.59
N PHE A 137 -3.90 -0.89 -3.24
CA PHE A 137 -5.16 -1.54 -3.57
C PHE A 137 -5.91 -2.01 -2.31
N TYR A 138 -5.22 -2.71 -1.39
CA TYR A 138 -5.87 -3.23 -0.17
C TYR A 138 -6.29 -2.15 0.82
N VAL A 139 -5.49 -1.10 1.03
CA VAL A 139 -5.86 0.02 1.91
C VAL A 139 -7.05 0.79 1.34
N ASN A 140 -7.16 0.91 0.01
CA ASN A 140 -8.35 1.49 -0.60
C ASN A 140 -9.59 0.60 -0.39
N LEU A 141 -9.47 -0.71 -0.63
CA LEU A 141 -10.57 -1.66 -0.46
C LEU A 141 -11.12 -1.68 0.98
N ILE A 142 -10.25 -1.65 1.99
CA ILE A 142 -10.67 -1.60 3.39
C ILE A 142 -11.34 -0.26 3.75
N GLY A 143 -10.83 0.85 3.19
CA GLY A 143 -11.42 2.18 3.37
C GLY A 143 -12.84 2.26 2.81
N GLN A 144 -13.07 1.67 1.63
CA GLN A 144 -14.41 1.59 1.04
C GLN A 144 -15.36 0.70 1.84
N PHE A 145 -14.90 -0.45 2.31
CA PHE A 145 -15.70 -1.31 3.19
C PHE A 145 -16.11 -0.57 4.47
N PHE A 146 -15.20 0.20 5.06
CA PHE A 146 -15.47 1.01 6.24
C PHE A 146 -16.52 2.11 5.95
N LEU A 147 -16.39 2.83 4.84
CA LEU A 147 -17.36 3.84 4.43
C LEU A 147 -18.73 3.24 4.07
N LEU A 148 -18.78 2.06 3.45
CA LEU A 148 -20.04 1.44 3.01
C LEU A 148 -20.80 0.79 4.18
N PHE A 149 -20.09 0.21 5.15
CA PHE A 149 -20.72 -0.55 6.22
C PHE A 149 -20.69 0.16 7.58
N ILE A 150 -19.54 0.69 8.00
CA ILE A 150 -19.40 1.28 9.33
C ILE A 150 -20.10 2.65 9.40
N VAL A 151 -19.93 3.51 8.39
CA VAL A 151 -20.52 4.86 8.44
C VAL A 151 -22.06 4.81 8.42
N PRO A 152 -22.72 4.04 7.53
CA PRO A 152 -24.17 3.86 7.60
C PRO A 152 -24.64 3.20 8.89
N ALA A 153 -23.94 2.17 9.40
CA ALA A 153 -24.31 1.52 10.66
C ALA A 153 -24.20 2.49 11.86
N PHE A 154 -23.17 3.33 11.89
CA PHE A 154 -23.01 4.39 12.89
C PHE A 154 -24.14 5.42 12.80
N PHE A 155 -24.49 5.86 11.58
CA PHE A 155 -25.58 6.80 11.35
C PHE A 155 -26.95 6.22 11.76
N VAL A 156 -27.23 4.96 11.41
CA VAL A 156 -28.46 4.25 11.80
C VAL A 156 -28.55 4.11 13.32
N LYS A 157 -27.45 3.75 14.00
CA LYS A 157 -27.40 3.69 15.47
C LYS A 157 -27.65 5.05 16.12
N LYS A 158 -27.10 6.13 15.54
CA LYS A 158 -27.32 7.51 16.01
C LYS A 158 -28.74 8.02 15.71
N HIS A 159 -29.38 7.54 14.64
CA HIS A 159 -30.78 7.84 14.33
C HIS A 159 -31.75 7.23 15.35
N ASN A 160 -31.50 5.99 15.81
CA ASN A 160 -32.32 5.34 16.85
C ASN A 160 -32.25 6.02 18.23
N LEU A 161 -31.27 6.89 18.47
CA LEU A 161 -31.20 7.71 19.70
C LEU A 161 -32.11 8.94 19.63
N LYS A 162 -32.56 9.34 18.44
CA LYS A 162 -33.46 10.49 18.23
C LYS A 162 -34.91 10.09 18.01
N THR A 163 -35.25 8.81 17.86
CA THR A 163 -36.63 8.33 17.72
C THR A 163 -37.37 8.19 19.05
N LYS A 164 -36.65 8.23 20.18
CA LYS A 164 -37.22 8.50 21.50
C LYS A 164 -37.33 10.01 21.70
N LEU A 165 -38.27 10.63 21.00
CA LEU A 165 -38.74 11.98 21.31
C LEU A 165 -39.79 11.87 22.41
N GLU A 166 -39.42 11.31 23.56
CA GLU A 166 -40.22 11.55 24.77
C GLU A 166 -39.97 13.01 25.13
N GLY A 167 -40.79 13.89 24.58
CA GLY A 167 -40.82 15.27 25.01
C GLY A 167 -41.17 15.31 26.50
N PRO A 168 -40.77 16.34 27.25
CA PRO A 168 -41.16 16.50 28.66
C PRO A 168 -42.69 16.63 28.87
N TRP A 169 -43.47 16.65 27.78
CA TRP A 169 -44.93 16.68 27.72
C TRP A 169 -45.56 15.33 27.35
N ASP A 170 -44.76 14.32 26.99
CA ASP A 170 -45.22 13.01 26.49
C ASP A 170 -45.57 12.03 27.64
N ILE A 171 -45.63 12.55 28.87
CA ILE A 171 -46.15 11.85 30.05
C ILE A 171 -47.65 12.12 30.13
N CYS A 172 -48.41 11.57 29.19
CA CYS A 172 -49.78 11.16 29.48
C CYS A 172 -49.80 9.64 29.52
N GLY A 173 -49.10 9.08 30.51
CA GLY A 173 -49.34 7.72 30.93
C GLY A 173 -50.82 7.60 31.29
N VAL A 174 -51.60 7.05 30.38
CA VAL A 174 -52.89 6.44 30.72
C VAL A 174 -52.54 5.42 31.80
N PRO A 175 -53.10 5.54 33.03
CA PRO A 175 -52.80 4.57 34.06
C PRO A 175 -53.20 3.20 33.52
N SER A 176 -52.28 2.22 33.53
CA SER A 176 -52.68 0.83 33.30
C SER A 176 -53.71 0.52 34.38
N SER A 177 -54.98 0.42 34.01
CA SER A 177 -56.04 0.11 34.96
C SER A 177 -55.74 -1.27 35.52
N LYS A 178 -55.42 -1.32 36.81
CA LYS A 178 -55.44 -2.58 37.56
C LYS A 178 -56.83 -3.21 37.39
N LYS A 179 -56.86 -4.40 36.81
CA LYS A 179 -57.79 -5.47 37.14
C LYS A 179 -56.99 -6.75 37.28
#